data_AF-A0A150MZE6-F1
#
_entry.id   AF-A0A150MZE6-F1
#
_cell.length_a   1.000
_cell.length_b   1.000
_cell.length_c   1.000
_cell.angle_alpha   90.00
_cell.angle_beta   90.00
_cell.angle_gamma   90.00
#
_symmetry.space_group_name_H-M   'P 1'
#
loop_
_entity.id
_entity.type
_entity.pdbx_description
1 polymer ?
#
loop_
_entity_poly.entity_id
_entity_poly.type
_entity_poly.pdbx_seq_one_letter_code
_entity_poly.pdbx_strand_id
1 'polypeptide(L)' 'MMQRGGHFLYEESNAKDVFTPEELTEQHKMIAQTATRFVEKKVLTHLEDIERFSELIDDQAMERNRRIADEQNKMH' A
#
# COMPACT_ATOMS: atom_id res chain seq x y z
N MET A 1 8.87 -28.75 -10.11
CA MET A 1 9.06 -28.76 -8.64
C MET A 1 8.58 -27.42 -8.11
N MET A 2 8.04 -27.35 -6.88
CA MET A 2 7.74 -26.05 -6.26
C MET A 2 9.03 -25.26 -6.08
N GLN A 3 9.15 -24.07 -6.71
CA GLN A 3 10.31 -23.20 -6.51
C GLN A 3 10.28 -22.63 -5.10
N ARG A 4 11.39 -22.78 -4.37
CA ARG A 4 11.55 -22.18 -3.04
C ARG A 4 11.96 -20.71 -3.19
N GLY A 5 11.60 -19.87 -2.23
CA GLY A 5 12.04 -18.48 -2.23
C GLY A 5 13.57 -18.39 -2.30
N GLY A 6 14.11 -17.59 -3.22
CA GLY A 6 15.56 -17.37 -3.40
C GLY A 6 16.29 -18.42 -4.25
N HIS A 7 15.59 -19.44 -4.77
CA HIS A 7 16.22 -20.52 -5.55
C HIS A 7 16.85 -20.05 -6.87
N PHE A 8 16.34 -18.95 -7.43
CA PHE A 8 16.86 -18.30 -8.65
C PHE A 8 18.31 -17.79 -8.54
N LEU A 9 18.87 -17.69 -7.32
CA LEU A 9 20.24 -17.23 -7.10
C LEU A 9 21.29 -18.31 -7.40
N TYR A 10 20.91 -19.58 -7.30
CA TYR A 10 21.83 -20.72 -7.39
C TYR A 10 21.51 -21.65 -8.56
N GLU A 11 20.31 -21.56 -9.15
CA GLU A 11 19.87 -22.35 -10.29
C GLU A 11 19.03 -21.50 -11.25
N GLU A 12 19.07 -21.83 -12.54
CA GLU A 12 18.25 -21.14 -13.56
C GLU A 12 16.76 -21.49 -13.42
N SER A 13 15.91 -20.47 -13.45
CA SER A 13 14.46 -20.65 -13.54
C SER A 13 14.02 -20.83 -14.99
N ASN A 14 13.19 -21.85 -15.25
CA ASN A 14 12.58 -22.02 -16.57
C ASN A 14 11.53 -20.92 -16.80
N ALA A 15 11.49 -20.33 -17.99
CA ALA A 15 10.50 -19.33 -18.36
C ALA A 15 9.04 -19.79 -18.13
N LYS A 16 8.76 -21.10 -18.29
CA LYS A 16 7.43 -21.68 -18.06
C LYS A 16 7.00 -21.71 -16.59
N ASP A 17 7.95 -21.53 -15.67
CA ASP A 17 7.71 -21.54 -14.23
C ASP A 17 7.60 -20.12 -13.65
N VAL A 18 7.71 -19.09 -14.50
CA VAL A 18 7.63 -17.68 -14.12
C VAL A 18 6.26 -17.14 -14.48
N PHE A 19 5.52 -16.67 -13.49
CA PHE A 19 4.24 -16.01 -13.74
C PHE A 19 4.44 -14.66 -14.44
N THR A 20 3.76 -14.42 -15.56
CA THR A 20 3.85 -13.16 -16.32
C THR A 20 2.49 -12.44 -16.43
N PRO A 21 2.46 -11.12 -16.70
CA PRO A 21 1.22 -10.39 -16.88
C PRO A 21 0.31 -10.94 -17.99
N GLU A 22 0.89 -11.55 -19.03
CA GLU A 22 0.17 -12.19 -20.12
C GLU A 22 -0.67 -13.39 -19.66
N GLU A 23 -0.30 -14.00 -18.53
CA GLU A 23 -1.01 -15.14 -17.93
C GLU A 23 -2.17 -14.71 -17.01
N LEU A 24 -2.42 -13.40 -16.87
CA LEU A 24 -3.58 -12.92 -16.13
C LEU A 24 -4.87 -13.42 -16.76
N THR A 25 -5.70 -14.08 -15.95
CA THR A 25 -7.03 -14.52 -16.35
C THR A 25 -7.96 -13.33 -16.59
N GLU A 26 -9.06 -13.56 -17.32
CA GLU A 26 -10.10 -12.55 -17.53
C GLU A 26 -10.69 -12.02 -16.21
N GLN A 27 -10.79 -12.87 -15.19
CA GLN A 27 -11.23 -12.44 -13.86
C GLN A 27 -10.23 -11.49 -13.20
N HIS A 28 -8.92 -11.76 -13.29
CA HIS A 28 -7.90 -10.84 -12.79
C HIS A 28 -7.97 -9.49 -13.51
N LYS A 29 -8.14 -9.50 -14.84
CA LYS A 29 -8.30 -8.28 -15.64
C LYS A 29 -9.56 -7.50 -15.25
N MET A 30 -10.69 -8.18 -15.02
CA MET A 30 -11.94 -7.55 -14.59
C MET A 30 -11.82 -6.87 -13.22
N ILE A 31 -11.12 -7.51 -12.27
CA ILE A 31 -10.82 -6.92 -10.96
C ILE A 31 -9.95 -5.69 -11.13
N ALA A 32 -8.87 -5.78 -11.92
CA ALA A 32 -7.99 -4.65 -12.19
C ALA A 32 -8.76 -3.46 -12.76
N GLN A 33 -9.59 -3.67 -13.79
CA GLN A 33 -10.42 -2.63 -14.37
C GLN A 33 -11.39 -2.01 -13.35
N THR A 34 -11.93 -2.81 -12.44
CA THR A 34 -12.86 -2.34 -11.41
C THR A 34 -12.14 -1.47 -10.37
N ALA A 35 -10.95 -1.90 -9.92
CA ALA A 35 -10.10 -1.13 -9.02
C ALA A 35 -9.67 0.19 -9.67
N THR A 36 -9.22 0.17 -10.93
CA THR A 36 -8.86 1.38 -11.69
C THR A 36 -10.02 2.37 -11.74
N ARG A 37 -11.22 1.91 -12.12
CA ARG A 37 -12.41 2.79 -12.16
C ARG A 37 -12.77 3.35 -10.79
N PHE A 38 -12.59 2.59 -9.72
CA PHE A 38 -12.82 3.07 -8.36
C PHE A 38 -11.83 4.18 -8.01
N VAL A 39 -10.54 3.97 -8.26
CA VAL A 39 -9.50 4.99 -8.02
C VAL A 39 -9.82 6.25 -8.79
N GLU A 40 -10.07 6.15 -10.10
CA GLU A 40 -10.35 7.30 -10.96
C GLU A 40 -11.59 8.09 -10.51
N LYS A 41 -12.68 7.39 -10.19
CA LYS A 41 -13.97 8.05 -9.94
C LYS A 41 -14.19 8.46 -8.49
N LYS A 42 -13.56 7.75 -7.55
CA LYS A 42 -13.81 7.92 -6.10
C LYS A 42 -12.61 8.44 -5.36
N VAL A 43 -11.42 7.91 -5.61
CA VAL A 43 -10.22 8.33 -4.87
C VAL A 43 -9.71 9.65 -5.42
N LEU A 44 -9.38 9.72 -6.71
CA LEU A 44 -8.78 10.91 -7.31
C LEU A 44 -9.69 12.14 -7.23
N THR A 45 -11.00 11.96 -7.40
CA THR A 45 -11.98 13.05 -7.25
C THR A 45 -11.99 13.68 -5.86
N HIS A 46 -11.60 12.94 -4.82
CA HIS A 46 -11.59 13.41 -3.43
C HIS A 46 -10.16 13.48 -2.87
N LEU A 47 -9.14 13.51 -3.72
CA LEU A 47 -7.75 13.43 -3.30
C LEU A 47 -7.39 14.56 -2.32
N GLU A 48 -7.80 15.80 -2.61
CA GLU A 48 -7.55 16.95 -1.74
C GLU A 48 -8.20 16.81 -0.35
N ASP A 49 -9.39 16.20 -0.29
CA ASP A 49 -10.09 15.95 0.98
C ASP A 49 -9.41 14.84 1.79
N ILE A 50 -8.92 13.80 1.09
CA ILE A 50 -8.17 12.70 1.68
C ILE A 50 -6.83 13.21 2.24
N GLU A 51 -6.10 14.00 1.46
CA GLU A 51 -4.81 14.59 1.87
C GLU A 51 -4.98 15.50 3.09
N ARG A 52 -5.93 16.43 3.04
CA ARG A 52 -6.23 17.33 4.16
C ARG A 52 -6.63 16.57 5.42
N PHE A 53 -7.40 15.48 5.28
CA PHE A 53 -7.76 14.65 6.44
C PHE A 53 -6.54 13.95 7.04
N SER A 54 -5.61 13.46 6.20
CA SER A 54 -4.35 12.89 6.65
C SER A 54 -3.49 13.90 7.41
N GLU A 55 -3.35 15.12 6.88
CA GLU A 55 -2.61 16.21 7.53
C GLU A 55 -3.20 16.55 8.90
N LEU A 56 -4.54 16.63 9.00
CA LEU A 56 -5.22 16.89 10.26
C LEU A 56 -4.98 15.78 11.30
N ILE A 57 -4.93 14.51 10.86
CA ILE A 57 -4.61 13.38 11.75
C ILE A 57 -3.16 13.50 12.25
N ASP A 58 -2.22 13.81 11.35
CA ASP A 58 -0.81 13.93 11.70
C ASP A 58 -0.57 15.08 12.69
N ASP A 59 -1.20 16.24 12.46
CA ASP A 59 -1.15 17.39 13.37
C ASP A 59 -1.72 17.04 14.76
N GLN A 60 -2.87 16.34 14.80
CA GLN A 60 -3.46 15.89 16.06
C GLN A 60 -2.56 14.88 16.79
N ALA A 61 -1.93 13.97 16.06
CA ALA A 61 -1.00 12.99 16.64
C ALA A 61 0.24 13.69 17.22
N MET A 62 0.80 14.67 16.52
CA MET A 62 1.94 15.47 16.99
C MET A 62 1.59 16.28 18.24
N GLU A 63 0.46 16.97 18.24
CA GLU A 63 0.00 17.76 19.40
C GLU A 63 -0.25 16.87 20.62
N ARG A 64 -0.84 15.67 20.41
CA ARG A 64 -1.00 14.69 21.49
C ARG A 64 0.34 14.24 22.06
N ASN A 65 1.30 13.90 21.20
CA ASN A 65 2.63 13.47 21.63
C ASN A 65 3.37 14.58 22.40
N ARG A 66 3.24 15.84 21.95
CA ARG A 66 3.79 17.00 22.64
C ARG A 66 3.22 17.17 24.04
N ARG A 67 1.90 17.07 24.20
CA ARG A 67 1.24 17.16 25.52
C ARG A 67 1.73 16.08 26.49
N ILE A 68 1.87 14.85 26.00
CA ILE A 68 2.38 13.74 26.80
C ILE A 68 3.82 14.02 27.24
N ALA A 69 4.67 14.53 26.35
CA ALA A 69 6.05 14.90 26.69
C ALA A 69 6.10 16.02 27.74
N ASP A 70 5.28 17.05 27.60
CA ASP A 70 5.19 18.16 28.56
C ASP A 70 4.67 17.70 29.93
N GLU A 71 3.73 16.74 29.98
CA GLU A 71 3.25 16.14 31.23
C GLU A 71 4.31 15.27 31.90
N GLN A 72 5.06 14.48 31.14
CA GLN A 72 6.15 13.65 31.67
C GLN A 72 7.28 14.51 32.23
N ASN A 73 7.64 15.61 31.56
CA ASN A 73 8.70 16.51 32.02
C ASN A 73 8.31 17.33 33.25
N LYS A 74 7.01 17.45 33.59
CA LYS A 74 6.51 18.08 34.83
C LYS A 74 6.46 17.12 36.02
N MET A 75 6.53 15.81 35.78
CA MET A 75 6.59 14.78 36.82
C MET A 75 8.02 14.42 37.23
N HIS A 76 9.03 15.06 36.65
CA HIS A 76 10.43 15.01 37.05
C HIS A 76 10.84 16.38 37.61
#